data_AF-A0A3D4CQ03-F1
#
_entry.id   AF-A0A3D4CQ03-F1
#
_cell.length_a   1.000
_cell.length_b   1.000
_cell.length_c   1.000
_cell.angle_alpha   90.00
_cell.angle_beta   90.00
_cell.angle_gamma   90.00
#
_symmetry.space_group_name_H-M   'P 1'
#
loop_
_entity.id
_entity.type
_entity.pdbx_description
1 polymer ?
#
loop_
_entity_poly.entity_id
_entity_poly.type
_entity_poly.pdbx_seq_one_letter_code
_entity_poly.pdbx_strand_id
1 'polypeptide(L)'
;MKNNILLILAATLSLLFASCAAGPNTQSGALSGAALGGLAGAIIGNNVGDGDAGTGALIGAAVGGAAGAAAGNAKDKQQGHIYGRGY
;
A
#
# COMPACT_ATOMS: atom_id res chain seq x y z
N MET A 1 -5.42 -1.36 -26.91
CA MET A 1 -4.52 -0.24 -26.59
C MET A 1 -5.25 0.94 -25.96
N LYS A 2 -6.36 1.44 -26.52
CA LYS A 2 -7.18 2.54 -25.95
C LYS A 2 -7.82 2.21 -24.60
N ASN A 3 -8.34 0.99 -24.43
CA ASN A 3 -9.01 0.54 -23.21
C ASN A 3 -8.03 0.37 -22.03
N ASN A 4 -6.78 0.00 -22.34
CA ASN A 4 -5.69 -0.18 -21.39
C ASN A 4 -5.29 1.16 -20.77
N ILE A 5 -5.19 2.20 -21.60
CA ILE A 5 -4.89 3.58 -21.17
C ILE A 5 -5.99 4.11 -20.25
N LEU A 6 -7.26 3.87 -20.60
CA LEU A 6 -8.40 4.25 -19.76
C LEU A 6 -8.40 3.54 -18.40
N LEU A 7 -8.05 2.26 -18.35
CA LEU A 7 -7.93 1.51 -17.09
C LEU A 7 -6.79 2.04 -16.20
N ILE A 8 -5.64 2.34 -16.80
CA ILE A 8 -4.49 2.91 -16.06
C ILE A 8 -4.85 4.29 -15.51
N LEU A 9 -5.52 5.12 -16.32
CA LEU A 9 -5.94 6.47 -15.91
C LEU A 9 -7.00 6.43 -14.81
N ALA A 10 -7.95 5.49 -14.87
CA ALA A 10 -8.94 5.29 -13.82
C ALA A 10 -8.31 4.79 -12.51
N ALA A 11 -7.34 3.89 -12.60
CA ALA A 11 -6.61 3.39 -11.43
C ALA A 11 -5.81 4.51 -10.75
N THR A 12 -5.03 5.29 -11.51
CA THR A 12 -4.24 6.39 -10.94
C THR A 12 -5.13 7.46 -10.30
N LEU A 13 -6.26 7.81 -10.94
CA LEU A 13 -7.20 8.78 -10.37
C LEU A 13 -7.83 8.28 -9.05
N SER A 14 -8.12 6.98 -8.97
CA SER A 14 -8.63 6.35 -7.74
C SER A 14 -7.61 6.36 -6.60
N LEU A 15 -6.33 6.12 -6.92
CA LEU A 15 -5.23 6.22 -5.93
C LEU A 15 -5.00 7.67 -5.47
N LEU A 16 -5.11 8.66 -6.37
CA LEU A 16 -5.01 10.08 -6.00
C LEU A 16 -6.12 10.50 -5.04
N PHE A 17 -7.36 10.07 -5.29
CA PHE A 17 -8.49 10.32 -4.39
C PHE A 17 -8.31 9.63 -3.03
N ALA A 18 -7.82 8.39 -3.02
CA ALA A 18 -7.49 7.70 -1.79
C ALA A 18 -6.36 8.39 -1.01
N SER A 19 -5.37 8.97 -1.71
CA SER A 19 -4.26 9.69 -1.08
C SER A 19 -4.68 11.03 -0.45
N CYS A 20 -5.70 11.71 -1.01
CA CYS A 20 -6.23 12.95 -0.44
C CYS A 20 -7.07 12.69 0.83
N ALA A 21 -7.68 11.50 0.94
CA ALA A 21 -8.44 11.07 2.12
C ALA A 21 -7.61 10.23 3.12
N ALA A 22 -6.40 9.82 2.76
CA ALA A 22 -5.53 9.01 3.60
C ALA A 22 -4.87 9.88 4.67
N GLY A 23 -5.00 9.48 5.93
CA GLY A 23 -4.29 10.13 7.03
C GLY A 23 -2.79 9.74 7.06
N PRO A 24 -2.02 10.42 7.92
CA PRO A 24 -0.57 10.23 8.01
C PRO A 24 -0.19 8.79 8.38
N ASN A 25 -1.01 8.09 9.17
CA ASN A 25 -0.72 6.70 9.54
C ASN A 25 -1.03 5.72 8.41
N THR A 26 -2.05 5.99 7.59
CA THR A 26 -2.34 5.23 6.36
C THR A 26 -1.15 5.27 5.41
N GLN A 27 -0.64 6.46 5.10
CA GLN A 27 0.47 6.62 4.17
C GLN A 27 1.76 6.01 4.73
N SER A 28 2.07 6.27 6.00
CA SER A 28 3.24 5.70 6.66
C SER A 28 3.16 4.17 6.76
N GLY A 29 1.98 3.63 7.09
CA GLY A 29 1.71 2.19 7.12
C GLY A 29 1.84 1.55 5.75
N ALA A 30 1.29 2.17 4.71
CA ALA A 30 1.40 1.71 3.33
C ALA A 30 2.86 1.68 2.85
N LEU A 31 3.61 2.75 3.10
CA LEU A 31 4.99 2.87 2.66
C LEU A 31 5.89 1.86 3.39
N SER A 32 5.78 1.80 4.72
CA SER A 32 6.55 0.85 5.54
C SER A 32 6.17 -0.59 5.23
N GLY A 33 4.88 -0.89 5.09
CA GLY A 33 4.38 -2.20 4.70
C GLY A 33 4.84 -2.61 3.30
N ALA A 34 4.83 -1.71 2.33
CA ALA A 34 5.33 -1.97 0.98
C ALA A 34 6.85 -2.18 0.96
N ALA A 35 7.61 -1.38 1.71
CA ALA A 35 9.05 -1.54 1.80
C ALA A 35 9.45 -2.87 2.47
N LEU A 36 8.85 -3.18 3.61
CA LEU A 36 9.11 -4.42 4.34
C LEU A 36 8.62 -5.65 3.56
N GLY A 37 7.41 -5.57 3.01
CA GLY A 37 6.83 -6.63 2.18
C GLY A 37 7.63 -6.85 0.91
N GLY A 38 8.12 -5.79 0.26
CA GLY A 38 8.94 -5.87 -0.93
C GLY A 38 10.31 -6.47 -0.66
N LEU A 39 10.98 -6.10 0.43
CA LEU A 39 12.25 -6.71 0.81
C LEU A 39 12.08 -8.21 1.15
N ALA A 40 11.08 -8.55 1.98
CA ALA A 40 10.79 -9.93 2.32
C ALA A 40 10.39 -10.75 1.08
N GLY A 41 9.52 -10.18 0.24
CA GLY A 41 9.09 -10.76 -1.02
C GLY A 41 10.24 -10.97 -1.99
N ALA A 42 11.21 -10.05 -2.06
CA ALA A 42 12.40 -10.20 -2.89
C ALA A 42 13.24 -11.41 -2.45
N ILE A 43 13.48 -11.53 -1.13
CA ILE A 43 14.27 -12.64 -0.57
C ILE A 43 13.58 -13.97 -0.83
N ILE A 44 12.28 -14.05 -0.56
CA ILE A 44 11.49 -15.27 -0.76
C ILE A 44 11.39 -15.60 -2.25
N GLY A 45 11.06 -14.63 -3.09
CA GLY A 45 10.96 -14.81 -4.55
C GLY A 45 12.26 -15.24 -5.20
N ASN A 46 13.40 -14.77 -4.67
CA ASN A 46 14.73 -15.22 -5.11
C ASN A 46 15.06 -16.65 -4.69
N ASN A 47 14.46 -17.16 -3.61
CA ASN A 47 14.74 -18.48 -3.05
C ASN A 47 13.70 -19.56 -3.41
N VAL A 48 12.58 -19.20 -4.04
CA VAL A 48 11.46 -20.09 -4.30
C VAL A 48 11.12 -20.09 -5.79
N GLY A 49 10.87 -21.28 -6.36
CA GLY A 49 10.51 -21.43 -7.78
C GLY A 49 11.69 -21.15 -8.71
N ASP A 50 11.47 -20.29 -9.71
CA ASP A 50 12.46 -19.91 -10.72
C ASP A 50 13.49 -18.87 -10.22
N GLY A 51 13.35 -18.37 -8.99
CA GLY A 51 14.33 -17.46 -8.37
C GLY A 51 14.21 -16.01 -8.82
N ASP A 52 13.00 -15.46 -8.89
CA ASP A 52 12.75 -14.09 -9.34
C ASP A 52 12.52 -13.12 -8.18
N ALA A 53 13.59 -12.43 -7.78
CA ALA A 53 13.58 -11.42 -6.72
C ALA A 53 12.65 -10.24 -7.06
N GLY A 54 12.56 -9.84 -8.34
CA GLY A 54 11.78 -8.68 -8.75
C GLY A 54 10.28 -8.92 -8.62
N THR A 55 9.83 -10.09 -9.06
CA THR A 55 8.44 -10.54 -8.98
C THR A 55 8.03 -10.73 -7.52
N GLY A 56 8.88 -11.36 -6.72
CA GLY A 56 8.68 -11.50 -5.28
C GLY A 56 8.58 -10.14 -4.59
N ALA A 57 9.46 -9.20 -4.93
CA ALA A 57 9.44 -7.85 -4.39
C ALA A 57 8.16 -7.10 -4.75
N LEU A 58 7.72 -7.19 -6.01
CA LEU A 58 6.53 -6.49 -6.47
C LEU A 58 5.27 -7.00 -5.77
N ILE A 59 5.12 -8.32 -5.66
CA ILE A 59 3.99 -8.96 -4.97
C ILE A 59 4.03 -8.62 -3.48
N GLY A 60 5.21 -8.77 -2.86
CA GLY A 60 5.40 -8.46 -1.45
C GLY A 60 5.12 -6.99 -1.13
N ALA A 61 5.56 -6.07 -1.98
CA ALA A 61 5.30 -4.64 -1.82
C ALA A 61 3.82 -4.29 -2.03
N ALA A 62 3.15 -4.91 -2.99
CA ALA A 62 1.73 -4.70 -3.23
C ALA A 62 0.88 -5.19 -2.04
N VAL A 63 1.14 -6.41 -1.56
CA VAL A 63 0.41 -7.01 -0.43
C VAL A 63 0.75 -6.27 0.87
N GLY A 64 2.04 -6.05 1.14
CA GLY A 64 2.49 -5.34 2.34
C GLY A 64 2.01 -3.89 2.37
N GLY A 65 2.00 -3.21 1.22
CA GLY A 65 1.51 -1.84 1.09
C GLY A 65 0.00 -1.75 1.29
N ALA A 66 -0.78 -2.65 0.70
CA ALA A 66 -2.22 -2.70 0.92
C ALA A 66 -2.59 -3.02 2.37
N ALA A 67 -1.91 -4.00 2.98
CA ALA A 67 -2.12 -4.37 4.39
C ALA A 67 -1.74 -3.22 5.34
N GLY A 68 -0.60 -2.59 5.09
CA GLY A 68 -0.12 -1.44 5.86
C GLY A 68 -1.04 -0.22 5.73
N ALA A 69 -1.56 0.05 4.53
CA ALA A 69 -2.54 1.10 4.28
C ALA A 69 -3.85 0.84 5.04
N ALA A 70 -4.38 -0.39 4.97
CA ALA A 70 -5.62 -0.76 5.65
C ALA A 70 -5.48 -0.63 7.18
N ALA A 71 -4.36 -1.12 7.74
CA ALA A 71 -4.07 -0.99 9.17
C ALA A 71 -3.89 0.48 9.60
N GLY A 72 -3.20 1.29 8.80
CA GLY A 72 -3.03 2.72 9.05
C GLY A 72 -4.34 3.50 8.99
N ASN A 73 -5.26 3.13 8.08
CA ASN A 73 -6.58 3.75 7.96
C ASN A 73 -7.46 3.50 9.20
N ALA A 74 -7.36 2.30 9.79
CA ALA A 74 -8.03 2.03 11.06
C ALA A 74 -7.48 2.92 12.19
N LYS A 75 -6.17 3.11 12.25
CA LYS A 75 -5.50 3.99 13.23
C LYS A 75 -5.88 5.46 13.05
N ASP A 76 -5.88 5.96 11.81
CA ASP A 76 -6.28 7.34 11.50
C ASP A 76 -7.72 7.62 11.96
N LYS A 77 -8.65 6.67 11.74
CA LYS A 77 -10.03 6.80 12.23
C LYS A 77 -10.09 6.84 13.76
N GLN A 78 -9.39 5.94 14.44
CA GLN A 78 -9.36 5.93 15.91
C GLN A 78 -8.78 7.23 16.47
N GLN A 79 -7.67 7.71 15.92
CA GLN A 79 -7.06 8.97 16.36
C GLN A 79 -7.99 10.15 16.12
N GLY A 80 -8.66 10.23 14.97
CA GLY A 80 -9.67 11.26 14.70
C GLY A 80 -10.77 11.31 15.77
N HIS A 81 -11.20 10.16 16.30
CA HIS A 81 -12.15 10.10 17.41
C HIS A 81 -11.56 10.55 18.76
N ILE A 82 -10.27 10.31 19.01
CA ILE A 82 -9.60 10.74 20.25
C ILE A 82 -9.34 12.25 20.24
N TYR A 83 -8.88 12.80 19.11
CA TYR A 83 -8.68 14.24 18.96
C TYR A 83 -10.00 15.04 18.95
N GLY A 84 -11.12 14.42 18.59
CA GLY A 84 -12.47 15.00 18.66
C GLY A 84 -13.07 15.15 20.07
N ARG A 85 -12.43 14.59 21.11
CA ARG A 85 -12.91 14.59 22.51
C ARG A 85 -12.24 15.63 23.40
N GLY A 86 -11.33 16.44 22.83
CA GLY A 86 -10.51 17.41 23.55
C GLY A 86 -10.90 18.88 23.37
N TYR A 87 -12.05 19.17 22.74
CA TYR A 87 -12.65 20.51 22.66
C TYR A 87 -14.05 20.52 23.26
#